data_AF-A0A351VDU9-F1
#
_entry.id   AF-A0A351VDU9-F1
#
_cell.length_a   1.000
_cell.length_b   1.000
_cell.length_c   1.000
_cell.angle_alpha   90.00
_cell.angle_beta   90.00
_cell.angle_gamma   90.00
#
_symmetry.space_group_name_H-M   'P 1'
#
loop_
_entity.id
_entity.type
_entity.pdbx_description
1 polymer ?
#
loop_
_entity_poly.entity_id
_entity_poly.type
_entity_poly.pdbx_seq_one_letter_code
_entity_poly.pdbx_strand_id
1 'polypeptide(L)'
;SSYEMFWYPWDDTKKEAWVRQMPKHKYVIHLENNPITTYRYRMHQEDLAKQFGRWYRISHGNKKTVCLLGMRADESLQRYSGFLNKKYGYKNECWISRQFKNVWCASPLYDWSLEDVWHANYLFEYDYNRLYDLYYMAGLKVSQMRVASPFNDYSKDSLNLYRVLDPDIWAKLVGRVQGANFASIYARSKAMGYRSITLPEGHTWESYTRFLLDTLPVKLRNNYVKKFNTSIKFWHEKGGGLEEETIRELEEHGYKIKRNGVSNYTLDKKSRIIFMEKIPDNTDDIKSCRDIPSWKRMCYCILKNDHICRSMGFGLNRQQQRAIDMIKKRYKGLEEMNGEI
;
A
#
# COMPACT_ATOMS: atom_id res chain seq x y z
N SER A 1 -6.81 -2.08 -2.93
CA SER A 1 -8.11 -2.76 -2.78
C SER A 1 -7.90 -4.27 -2.92
N SER A 2 -8.44 -5.07 -2.00
CA SER A 2 -8.17 -6.52 -1.90
C SER A 2 -8.89 -7.39 -2.95
N TYR A 3 -9.59 -6.78 -3.93
CA TYR A 3 -10.31 -7.47 -5.00
C TYR A 3 -9.62 -7.42 -6.37
N GLU A 4 -8.86 -6.36 -6.65
CA GLU A 4 -8.22 -6.13 -7.94
C GLU A 4 -6.71 -6.05 -7.73
N MET A 5 -5.99 -7.07 -8.19
CA MET A 5 -4.52 -7.10 -8.16
C MET A 5 -3.91 -6.03 -9.08
N PHE A 6 -4.64 -5.60 -10.11
CA PHE A 6 -4.16 -4.63 -11.10
C PHE A 6 -5.26 -3.65 -11.49
N TRP A 7 -4.87 -2.40 -11.66
CA TRP A 7 -5.73 -1.28 -12.04
C TRP A 7 -5.29 -0.77 -13.40
N TYR A 8 -6.22 -0.73 -14.36
CA TYR A 8 -5.96 -0.21 -15.70
C TYR A 8 -6.60 1.18 -15.83
N PRO A 9 -5.82 2.23 -16.16
CA PRO A 9 -6.37 3.54 -16.48
C PRO A 9 -7.36 3.42 -17.65
N TRP A 10 -8.55 3.99 -17.50
CA TRP A 10 -9.62 3.92 -18.51
C TRP A 10 -9.89 2.50 -19.03
N ASP A 11 -10.07 1.52 -18.13
CA ASP A 11 -10.48 0.15 -18.48
C ASP A 11 -11.80 0.16 -19.27
N ASP A 12 -11.75 -0.30 -20.51
CA ASP A 12 -12.86 -0.33 -21.47
C ASP A 12 -14.01 -1.22 -21.00
N THR A 13 -13.72 -2.21 -20.15
CA THR A 13 -14.75 -3.09 -19.55
C THR A 13 -15.45 -2.47 -18.35
N LYS A 14 -14.97 -1.31 -17.86
CA LYS A 14 -15.46 -0.65 -16.64
C LYS A 14 -15.61 0.87 -16.82
N LYS A 15 -16.22 1.28 -17.94
CA LYS A 15 -16.45 2.71 -18.27
C LYS A 15 -17.17 3.46 -17.15
N GLU A 16 -18.16 2.83 -16.52
CA GLU A 16 -18.90 3.41 -15.39
C GLU A 16 -18.03 3.67 -14.15
N ALA A 17 -16.89 2.99 -14.03
CA ALA A 17 -15.95 3.18 -12.92
C ALA A 17 -14.90 4.28 -13.21
N TRP A 18 -14.96 4.96 -14.36
CA TRP A 18 -13.99 6.01 -14.71
C TRP A 18 -14.21 7.25 -13.85
N VAL A 19 -13.13 7.70 -13.17
CA VAL A 19 -13.20 8.89 -12.31
C VAL A 19 -13.34 10.20 -13.12
N ARG A 20 -12.87 10.18 -14.37
CA ARG A 20 -13.00 11.28 -15.34
C ARG A 20 -13.09 10.74 -16.77
N GLN A 21 -13.68 11.54 -17.66
CA GLN A 21 -13.73 11.22 -19.09
C GLN A 21 -12.34 11.13 -19.71
N MET A 22 -12.20 10.32 -20.76
CA MET A 22 -10.96 10.21 -21.50
C MET A 22 -10.64 11.54 -22.21
N PRO A 23 -9.42 12.09 -22.07
CA PRO A 23 -9.06 13.31 -22.77
C PRO A 23 -9.13 13.12 -24.29
N LYS A 24 -9.67 14.11 -25.02
CA LYS A 24 -9.92 14.02 -26.47
C LYS A 24 -8.80 14.60 -27.34
N HIS A 25 -7.64 14.90 -26.76
CA HIS A 25 -6.54 15.50 -27.53
C HIS A 25 -5.94 14.48 -28.50
N LYS A 26 -5.57 14.92 -29.70
CA LYS A 26 -5.02 14.05 -30.77
C LYS A 26 -3.78 13.25 -30.35
N TYR A 27 -2.97 13.79 -29.45
CA TYR A 27 -1.75 13.16 -28.94
C TYR A 27 -2.00 12.15 -27.82
N VAL A 28 -3.25 11.97 -27.37
CA VAL A 28 -3.60 10.99 -26.34
C VAL A 28 -3.70 9.61 -27.00
N ILE A 29 -2.86 8.69 -26.53
CA ILE A 29 -2.84 7.31 -26.97
C ILE A 29 -3.81 6.49 -26.11
N HIS A 30 -4.77 5.83 -26.75
CA HIS A 30 -5.75 4.92 -26.13
C HIS A 30 -6.09 3.77 -27.08
N LEU A 31 -6.88 2.78 -26.66
CA LEU A 31 -7.11 1.55 -27.44
C LEU A 31 -7.63 1.79 -28.86
N GLU A 32 -8.47 2.80 -29.07
CA GLU A 32 -9.04 3.15 -30.39
C GLU A 32 -8.08 4.03 -31.23
N ASN A 33 -7.02 4.59 -30.61
CA ASN A 33 -6.02 5.46 -31.24
C ASN A 33 -4.62 5.07 -30.73
N ASN A 34 -4.23 3.80 -30.93
CA ASN A 34 -2.95 3.29 -30.44
C ASN A 34 -1.97 3.04 -31.59
N PRO A 35 -0.96 3.91 -31.79
CA PRO A 35 0.05 3.68 -32.82
C PRO A 35 1.13 2.68 -32.39
N ILE A 36 1.19 2.30 -31.10
CA ILE A 36 2.23 1.46 -30.51
C ILE A 36 1.99 -0.02 -30.86
N THR A 37 2.57 -0.47 -31.97
CA THR A 37 2.39 -1.85 -32.48
C THR A 37 2.95 -2.94 -31.56
N THR A 38 3.81 -2.58 -30.60
CA THR A 38 4.35 -3.50 -29.59
C THR A 38 3.48 -3.60 -28.34
N TYR A 39 2.41 -2.80 -28.23
CA TYR A 39 1.46 -2.86 -27.12
C TYR A 39 0.69 -4.19 -27.13
N ARG A 40 0.36 -4.67 -25.93
CA ARG A 40 -0.55 -5.81 -25.73
C ARG A 40 -1.66 -5.36 -24.80
N TYR A 41 -2.88 -5.81 -25.07
CA TYR A 41 -4.03 -5.46 -24.24
C TYR A 41 -3.73 -5.76 -22.75
N ARG A 42 -4.01 -4.79 -21.89
CA ARG A 42 -3.73 -4.85 -20.43
C ARG A 42 -2.24 -5.06 -20.07
N MET A 43 -1.33 -4.57 -20.91
CA MET A 43 0.09 -4.48 -20.59
C MET A 43 0.32 -3.58 -19.36
N HIS A 44 1.17 -4.04 -18.44
CA HIS A 44 1.54 -3.26 -17.27
C HIS A 44 2.37 -2.03 -17.66
N GLN A 45 2.27 -0.96 -16.87
CA GLN A 45 2.93 0.32 -17.14
C GLN A 45 4.45 0.17 -17.34
N GLU A 46 5.12 -0.66 -16.54
CA GLU A 46 6.57 -0.89 -16.64
C GLU A 46 6.95 -1.57 -17.95
N ASP A 47 6.16 -2.54 -18.40
CA ASP A 47 6.36 -3.20 -19.69
C ASP A 47 6.07 -2.25 -20.85
N LEU A 48 5.01 -1.45 -20.74
CA LEU A 48 4.66 -0.44 -21.74
C LEU A 48 5.78 0.60 -21.90
N ALA A 49 6.36 1.08 -20.79
CA ALA A 49 7.49 2.00 -20.83
C ALA A 49 8.69 1.42 -21.59
N LYS A 50 9.00 0.13 -21.38
CA LYS A 50 10.06 -0.57 -22.12
C LYS A 50 9.71 -0.74 -23.60
N GLN A 51 8.46 -1.10 -23.92
CA GLN A 51 8.01 -1.30 -25.29
C GLN A 51 7.91 0.00 -26.09
N PHE A 52 7.63 1.13 -25.43
CA PHE A 52 7.51 2.44 -26.07
C PHE A 52 8.78 2.82 -26.81
N GLY A 53 9.95 2.74 -26.16
CA GLY A 53 11.22 3.03 -26.81
C GLY A 53 11.46 2.13 -28.02
N ARG A 54 11.11 0.84 -27.91
CA ARG A 54 11.32 -0.15 -28.97
C ARG A 54 10.47 0.15 -30.18
N TRP A 55 9.18 0.42 -29.94
CA TRP A 55 8.26 0.83 -30.98
C TRP A 55 8.72 2.12 -31.65
N TYR A 56 9.08 3.16 -30.88
CA TYR A 56 9.52 4.44 -31.44
C TYR A 56 10.70 4.27 -32.38
N ARG A 57 11.70 3.47 -31.99
CA ARG A 57 12.83 3.14 -32.87
C ARG A 57 12.37 2.48 -34.17
N ILE A 58 11.48 1.49 -34.09
CA ILE A 58 11.01 0.74 -35.27
C ILE A 58 10.23 1.67 -36.20
N SER A 59 9.30 2.47 -35.67
CA SER A 59 8.48 3.39 -36.46
C SER A 59 9.28 4.54 -37.09
N HIS A 60 10.49 4.81 -36.60
CA HIS A 60 11.39 5.85 -37.13
C HIS A 60 12.59 5.27 -37.90
N GLY A 61 12.39 4.14 -38.60
CA GLY A 61 13.38 3.58 -39.51
C GLY A 61 14.59 2.94 -38.81
N ASN A 62 14.38 2.36 -37.63
CA ASN A 62 15.42 1.65 -36.86
C ASN A 62 16.64 2.51 -36.45
N LYS A 63 16.49 3.84 -36.51
CA LYS A 63 17.53 4.81 -36.13
C LYS A 63 17.89 4.72 -34.65
N LYS A 64 19.05 5.27 -34.28
CA LYS A 64 19.44 5.41 -32.88
C LYS A 64 18.42 6.33 -32.18
N THR A 65 17.90 5.92 -31.04
CA THR A 65 16.85 6.64 -30.31
C THR A 65 17.23 6.83 -28.85
N VAL A 66 16.98 8.01 -28.29
CA VAL A 66 17.11 8.26 -26.85
C VAL A 66 15.77 8.72 -26.29
N CYS A 67 15.35 8.11 -25.19
CA CYS A 67 14.19 8.53 -24.40
C CYS A 67 14.66 9.41 -23.25
N LEU A 68 14.19 10.65 -23.19
CA LEU A 68 14.52 11.59 -22.13
C LEU A 68 13.53 11.44 -20.98
N LEU A 69 14.04 11.37 -19.76
CA LEU A 69 13.27 11.21 -18.53
C LEU A 69 13.66 12.31 -17.54
N GLY A 70 12.68 12.89 -16.84
CA GLY A 70 12.91 13.86 -15.77
C GLY A 70 13.24 13.23 -14.41
N MET A 71 13.84 12.03 -14.38
CA MET A 71 14.20 11.36 -13.13
C MET A 71 15.42 12.02 -12.51
N ARG A 72 15.40 12.18 -11.18
CA ARG A 72 16.51 12.78 -10.42
C ARG A 72 16.98 11.84 -9.32
N ALA A 73 18.26 11.88 -9.01
CA ALA A 73 18.89 11.06 -7.99
C ALA A 73 18.36 11.43 -6.60
N ASP A 74 18.06 12.71 -6.37
CA ASP A 74 17.51 13.26 -5.13
C ASP A 74 16.07 12.79 -4.83
N GLU A 75 15.37 12.14 -5.77
CA GLU A 75 14.00 11.68 -5.54
C GLU A 75 13.89 10.53 -4.54
N SER A 76 14.90 9.65 -4.47
CA SER A 76 14.99 8.57 -3.47
C SER A 76 16.35 7.89 -3.47
N LEU A 77 16.67 7.18 -2.39
CA LEU A 77 17.85 6.32 -2.30
C LEU A 77 17.92 5.27 -3.42
N GLN A 78 16.77 4.72 -3.84
CA GLN A 78 16.72 3.78 -4.96
C GLN A 78 17.08 4.46 -6.29
N ARG A 79 16.62 5.71 -6.51
CA ARG A 79 16.99 6.48 -7.70
C ARG A 79 18.47 6.82 -7.70
N TYR A 80 18.97 7.35 -6.59
CA TYR A 80 20.39 7.62 -6.38
C TYR A 80 21.26 6.39 -6.67
N SER A 81 20.94 5.25 -6.05
CA SER A 81 21.66 3.99 -6.27
C SER A 81 21.58 3.52 -7.73
N GLY A 82 20.43 3.72 -8.40
CA GLY A 82 20.25 3.38 -9.81
C GLY A 82 21.08 4.20 -10.79
N PHE A 83 21.50 5.41 -10.41
CA PHE A 83 22.47 6.20 -11.16
C PHE A 83 23.90 5.77 -10.84
N LEU A 84 24.26 5.62 -9.56
CA LEU A 84 25.62 5.25 -9.16
C LEU A 84 26.04 3.85 -9.63
N ASN A 85 25.20 2.84 -9.39
CA ASN A 85 25.55 1.43 -9.59
C ASN A 85 25.15 0.93 -10.98
N LYS A 86 25.18 1.82 -11.99
CA LYS A 86 24.57 1.54 -13.28
C LYS A 86 25.44 0.64 -14.15
N LYS A 87 24.88 -0.51 -14.55
CA LYS A 87 25.61 -1.55 -15.30
C LYS A 87 25.88 -1.22 -16.78
N TYR A 88 25.04 -0.40 -17.41
CA TYR A 88 25.10 -0.14 -18.87
C TYR A 88 25.15 1.36 -19.19
N GLY A 89 26.05 2.08 -18.51
CA GLY A 89 26.33 3.49 -18.78
C GLY A 89 26.76 3.74 -20.23
N TYR A 90 26.60 4.97 -20.70
CA TYR A 90 27.07 5.38 -22.02
C TYR A 90 28.20 6.40 -21.85
N LYS A 91 29.39 6.12 -22.41
CA LYS A 91 30.56 7.02 -22.36
C LYS A 91 30.88 7.54 -20.94
N ASN A 92 30.84 6.66 -19.94
CA ASN A 92 31.05 6.98 -18.52
C ASN A 92 30.01 7.90 -17.87
N GLU A 93 28.91 8.22 -18.56
CA GLU A 93 27.80 8.98 -17.99
C GLU A 93 26.84 8.06 -17.23
N CYS A 94 26.63 8.35 -15.95
CA CYS A 94 25.74 7.58 -15.07
C CYS A 94 24.24 7.83 -15.37
N TRP A 95 23.93 8.94 -16.05
CA TRP A 95 22.56 9.35 -16.35
C TRP A 95 22.07 8.90 -17.73
N ILE A 96 22.92 8.26 -18.53
CA ILE A 96 22.55 7.66 -19.81
C ILE A 96 22.71 6.14 -19.72
N SER A 97 21.70 5.39 -20.14
CA SER A 97 21.73 3.92 -20.06
C SER A 97 21.16 3.26 -21.30
N ARG A 98 21.88 2.29 -21.84
CA ARG A 98 21.40 1.46 -22.95
C ARG A 98 20.28 0.54 -22.45
N GLN A 99 19.12 0.59 -23.08
CA GLN A 99 17.97 -0.26 -22.74
C GLN A 99 17.91 -1.50 -23.63
N PHE A 100 18.15 -1.33 -24.92
CA PHE A 100 18.21 -2.40 -25.92
C PHE A 100 19.00 -1.94 -27.14
N LYS A 101 19.06 -2.74 -28.22
CA LYS A 101 19.82 -2.42 -29.43
C LYS A 101 19.41 -1.05 -29.99
N ASN A 102 20.38 -0.14 -30.03
CA ASN A 102 20.24 1.23 -30.53
C ASN A 102 19.21 2.12 -29.81
N VAL A 103 18.86 1.79 -28.56
CA VAL A 103 18.01 2.67 -27.74
C VAL A 103 18.54 2.87 -26.34
N TRP A 104 18.51 4.12 -25.93
CA TRP A 104 18.99 4.61 -24.65
C TRP A 104 17.88 5.34 -23.90
N CYS A 105 17.98 5.36 -22.58
CA CYS A 105 17.27 6.32 -21.73
C CYS A 105 18.29 7.26 -21.10
N ALA A 106 17.98 8.56 -21.12
CA ALA A 106 18.81 9.59 -20.50
C ALA A 106 18.00 10.41 -19.51
N SER A 107 18.62 10.82 -18.41
CA SER A 107 18.03 11.71 -17.42
C SER A 107 18.90 12.94 -17.22
N PRO A 108 18.79 13.96 -18.08
CA PRO A 108 19.69 15.12 -18.06
C PRO A 108 19.65 15.93 -16.76
N LEU A 109 18.55 15.85 -16.01
CA LEU A 109 18.36 16.54 -14.73
C LEU A 109 18.75 15.67 -13.54
N TYR A 110 19.55 14.61 -13.72
CA TYR A 110 19.72 13.58 -12.69
C TYR A 110 20.30 14.11 -11.37
N ASP A 111 21.12 15.16 -11.43
CA ASP A 111 21.80 15.79 -10.30
C ASP A 111 21.04 17.00 -9.73
N TRP A 112 19.92 17.37 -10.33
CA TRP A 112 19.07 18.45 -9.82
C TRP A 112 18.38 18.04 -8.52
N SER A 113 18.37 18.96 -7.57
CA SER A 113 17.51 18.90 -6.38
C SER A 113 16.08 19.31 -6.70
N LEU A 114 15.19 19.15 -5.72
CA LEU A 114 13.84 19.69 -5.82
C LEU A 114 13.84 21.23 -5.93
N GLU A 115 14.73 21.89 -5.18
CA GLU A 115 14.89 23.33 -5.16
C GLU A 115 15.35 23.86 -6.51
N ASP A 116 16.27 23.18 -7.19
CA ASP A 116 16.74 23.56 -8.53
C ASP A 116 15.59 23.57 -9.55
N VAL A 117 14.69 22.58 -9.47
CA VAL A 117 13.51 22.51 -10.35
C VAL A 117 12.61 23.73 -10.13
N TRP A 118 12.32 24.08 -8.89
CA TRP A 118 11.44 25.22 -8.59
C TRP A 118 12.10 26.57 -8.86
N HIS A 119 13.40 26.68 -8.61
CA HIS A 119 14.18 27.85 -8.96
C HIS A 119 14.21 28.07 -10.47
N ALA A 120 14.37 27.01 -11.27
CA ALA A 120 14.30 27.07 -12.72
C ALA A 120 12.89 27.49 -13.20
N ASN A 121 11.82 26.96 -12.62
CA ASN A 121 10.46 27.40 -12.96
C ASN A 121 10.26 28.90 -12.69
N TYR A 122 10.80 29.40 -11.57
CA TYR A 122 10.74 30.84 -11.25
C TYR A 122 11.58 31.69 -12.21
N LEU A 123 12.82 31.29 -12.50
CA LEU A 123 13.72 32.08 -13.36
C LEU A 123 13.30 32.11 -14.83
N PHE A 124 12.81 30.98 -15.34
CA PHE A 124 12.53 30.81 -16.76
C PHE A 124 11.04 30.88 -17.10
N GLU A 125 10.17 31.11 -16.09
CA GLU A 125 8.72 31.23 -16.26
C GLU A 125 8.10 30.03 -17.01
N TYR A 126 8.55 28.82 -16.67
CA TYR A 126 7.99 27.61 -17.28
C TYR A 126 6.54 27.38 -16.87
N ASP A 127 5.75 26.87 -17.81
CA ASP A 127 4.40 26.39 -17.51
C ASP A 127 4.46 25.19 -16.54
N TYR A 128 3.63 25.22 -15.51
CA TYR A 128 3.49 24.12 -14.55
C TYR A 128 2.02 23.85 -14.22
N ASN A 129 1.80 22.72 -13.54
CA ASN A 129 0.46 22.32 -13.16
C ASN A 129 -0.06 23.19 -11.99
N ARG A 130 -1.14 23.94 -12.21
CA ARG A 130 -1.79 24.79 -11.17
C ARG A 130 -2.21 24.04 -9.90
N LEU A 131 -2.26 22.71 -9.92
CA LEU A 131 -2.42 21.91 -8.70
C LEU A 131 -1.33 22.21 -7.65
N TYR A 132 -0.12 22.58 -8.07
CA TYR A 132 0.92 22.98 -7.13
C TYR A 132 0.59 24.30 -6.41
N ASP A 133 -0.11 25.23 -7.05
CA ASP A 133 -0.63 26.45 -6.40
C ASP A 133 -1.64 26.08 -5.32
N LEU A 134 -2.54 25.14 -5.64
CA LEU A 134 -3.52 24.65 -4.68
C LEU A 134 -2.87 23.95 -3.49
N TYR A 135 -1.79 23.18 -3.71
CA TYR A 135 -1.01 22.61 -2.61
C TYR A 135 -0.36 23.69 -1.75
N TYR A 136 0.21 24.72 -2.38
CA TYR A 136 0.80 25.84 -1.66
C TYR A 136 -0.24 26.60 -0.83
N MET A 137 -1.40 26.92 -1.41
CA MET A 137 -2.53 27.54 -0.72
C MET A 137 -3.07 26.67 0.43
N ALA A 138 -2.97 25.34 0.31
CA ALA A 138 -3.29 24.39 1.36
C ALA A 138 -2.20 24.28 2.46
N GLY A 139 -1.13 25.09 2.38
CA GLY A 139 -0.06 25.18 3.37
C GLY A 139 1.03 24.12 3.24
N LEU A 140 1.12 23.41 2.10
CA LEU A 140 2.16 22.41 1.89
C LEU A 140 3.51 23.05 1.60
N LYS A 141 4.57 22.46 2.13
CA LYS A 141 5.93 22.69 1.67
C LYS A 141 6.15 22.00 0.33
N VAL A 142 7.05 22.53 -0.48
CA VAL A 142 7.41 22.00 -1.80
C VAL A 142 7.76 20.51 -1.76
N SER A 143 8.50 20.05 -0.74
CA SER A 143 8.86 18.63 -0.53
C SER A 143 7.66 17.69 -0.31
N GLN A 144 6.51 18.23 0.09
CA GLN A 144 5.27 17.49 0.33
C GLN A 144 4.36 17.45 -0.90
N MET A 145 4.64 18.26 -1.92
CA MET A 145 3.82 18.39 -3.12
C MET A 145 4.11 17.25 -4.11
N ARG A 146 3.53 16.08 -3.88
CA ARG A 146 3.67 14.93 -4.77
C ARG A 146 2.34 14.60 -5.44
N VAL A 147 2.29 14.70 -6.77
CA VAL A 147 1.17 14.21 -7.57
C VAL A 147 1.41 12.73 -7.87
N ALA A 148 0.92 11.86 -7.00
CA ALA A 148 1.05 10.41 -7.16
C ALA A 148 -0.33 9.74 -7.11
N SER A 149 -0.37 8.49 -7.59
CA SER A 149 -1.51 7.61 -7.35
C SER A 149 -1.78 7.53 -5.85
N PRO A 150 -3.03 7.73 -5.40
CA PRO A 150 -3.42 7.64 -3.99
C PRO A 150 -3.37 6.20 -3.44
N PHE A 151 -2.80 5.26 -4.19
CA PHE A 151 -2.63 3.85 -3.79
C PHE A 151 -1.17 3.41 -3.73
N ASN A 152 -0.21 4.31 -4.01
CA ASN A 152 1.22 4.04 -3.81
C ASN A 152 1.59 4.26 -2.33
N ASP A 153 2.68 3.68 -1.83
CA ASP A 153 3.04 3.67 -0.39
C ASP A 153 3.15 5.05 0.29
N TYR A 154 3.20 6.15 -0.48
CA TYR A 154 3.22 7.55 -0.02
C TYR A 154 1.83 8.21 0.13
N SER A 155 0.75 7.43 0.13
CA SER A 155 -0.60 7.93 -0.16
C SER A 155 -1.44 8.45 1.00
N LYS A 156 -1.03 8.26 2.26
CA LYS A 156 -1.95 8.53 3.40
C LYS A 156 -2.24 10.03 3.55
N ASP A 157 -1.22 10.88 3.57
CA ASP A 157 -1.39 12.32 3.70
C ASP A 157 -1.98 12.96 2.44
N SER A 158 -1.68 12.40 1.26
CA SER A 158 -2.16 12.90 -0.03
C SER A 158 -3.63 12.55 -0.31
N LEU A 159 -4.15 11.42 0.19
CA LEU A 159 -5.57 11.06 0.07
C LEU A 159 -6.52 12.13 0.64
N ASN A 160 -6.14 12.78 1.73
CA ASN A 160 -6.98 13.84 2.33
C ASN A 160 -6.93 15.15 1.52
N LEU A 161 -5.86 15.38 0.76
CA LEU A 161 -5.78 16.52 -0.16
C LEU A 161 -6.76 16.37 -1.32
N TYR A 162 -6.99 15.16 -1.82
CA TYR A 162 -8.06 14.93 -2.81
C TYR A 162 -9.43 15.35 -2.27
N ARG A 163 -9.75 15.05 -0.99
CA ARG A 163 -11.01 15.48 -0.38
C ARG A 163 -11.19 17.00 -0.34
N VAL A 164 -10.11 17.73 -0.10
CA VAL A 164 -10.13 19.20 0.04
C VAL A 164 -10.07 19.89 -1.32
N LEU A 165 -9.26 19.37 -2.25
CA LEU A 165 -8.96 20.00 -3.53
C LEU A 165 -9.89 19.55 -4.66
N ASP A 166 -10.40 18.31 -4.61
CA ASP A 166 -11.27 17.72 -5.65
C ASP A 166 -12.29 16.74 -5.05
N PRO A 167 -13.35 17.26 -4.39
CA PRO A 167 -14.33 16.46 -3.67
C PRO A 167 -15.12 15.50 -4.59
N ASP A 168 -15.27 15.84 -5.88
CA ASP A 168 -16.00 15.02 -6.85
C ASP A 168 -15.18 13.78 -7.27
N ILE A 169 -13.89 13.96 -7.56
CA ILE A 169 -12.99 12.82 -7.79
C ILE A 169 -12.87 11.98 -6.52
N TRP A 170 -12.81 12.62 -5.34
CA TRP A 170 -12.80 11.93 -4.06
C TRP A 170 -14.02 11.02 -3.87
N ALA A 171 -15.23 11.51 -4.13
CA ALA A 171 -16.46 10.72 -4.00
C ALA A 171 -16.45 9.47 -4.91
N LYS A 172 -16.00 9.62 -6.16
CA LYS A 172 -15.84 8.49 -7.10
C LYS A 172 -14.75 7.52 -6.65
N LEU A 173 -13.67 8.02 -6.07
CA LEU A 173 -12.55 7.23 -5.57
C LEU A 173 -12.96 6.40 -4.34
N VAL A 174 -13.77 6.97 -3.44
CA VAL A 174 -14.39 6.27 -2.30
C VAL A 174 -15.36 5.19 -2.77
N GLY A 175 -16.17 5.47 -3.79
CA GLY A 175 -17.08 4.47 -4.38
C GLY A 175 -16.36 3.30 -5.04
N ARG A 176 -15.15 3.54 -5.58
CA ARG A 176 -14.37 2.53 -6.30
C ARG A 176 -13.41 1.72 -5.42
N VAL A 177 -12.86 2.33 -4.36
CA VAL A 177 -11.96 1.65 -3.43
C VAL A 177 -12.59 1.54 -2.05
N GLN A 178 -13.08 0.34 -1.75
CA GLN A 178 -13.47 -0.03 -0.39
C GLN A 178 -12.28 0.23 0.56
N GLY A 179 -12.49 1.10 1.55
CA GLY A 179 -11.47 1.53 2.51
C GLY A 179 -10.77 2.87 2.20
N ALA A 180 -11.04 3.54 1.08
CA ALA A 180 -10.47 4.88 0.81
C ALA A 180 -11.00 5.93 1.81
N ASN A 181 -12.28 5.88 2.17
CA ASN A 181 -12.86 6.75 3.20
C ASN A 181 -12.16 6.55 4.56
N PHE A 182 -11.84 5.30 4.90
CA PHE A 182 -11.06 4.97 6.10
C PHE A 182 -9.63 5.53 6.02
N ALA A 183 -8.94 5.37 4.90
CA ALA A 183 -7.60 5.91 4.74
C ALA A 183 -7.58 7.45 4.87
N SER A 184 -8.60 8.18 4.40
CA SER A 184 -8.69 9.64 4.56
C SER A 184 -9.04 10.08 5.98
N ILE A 185 -10.00 9.42 6.65
CA ILE A 185 -10.42 9.77 8.01
C ILE A 185 -9.26 9.57 8.99
N TYR A 186 -8.51 8.48 8.86
CA TYR A 186 -7.48 8.10 9.84
C TYR A 186 -6.03 8.46 9.44
N ALA A 187 -5.81 9.03 8.24
CA ALA A 187 -4.46 9.44 7.79
C ALA A 187 -3.90 10.66 8.54
N ARG A 188 -4.72 11.67 8.84
CA ARG A 188 -4.26 12.93 9.48
C ARG A 188 -4.24 12.88 11.00
N SER A 189 -4.99 11.98 11.61
CA SER A 189 -4.81 11.73 13.03
C SER A 189 -3.43 11.10 13.24
N LYS A 190 -2.67 11.50 14.26
CA LYS A 190 -1.42 10.87 14.73
C LYS A 190 -1.58 9.37 15.12
N ALA A 191 -2.56 8.68 14.57
CA ALA A 191 -3.33 7.61 15.15
C ALA A 191 -3.42 6.41 14.22
N MET A 192 -2.29 5.74 14.03
CA MET A 192 -2.29 4.34 13.65
C MET A 192 -1.86 3.45 14.83
N GLY A 193 -1.87 3.99 16.05
CA GLY A 193 -1.73 3.22 17.28
C GLY A 193 -3.05 2.52 17.62
N TYR A 194 -2.98 1.29 18.12
CA TYR A 194 -4.14 0.54 18.60
C TYR A 194 -5.00 1.36 19.59
N ARG A 195 -4.37 2.19 20.42
CA ARG A 195 -5.03 3.03 21.43
C ARG A 195 -5.63 4.34 20.92
N SER A 196 -5.30 4.74 19.70
CA SER A 196 -5.69 6.05 19.16
C SER A 196 -6.89 6.01 18.21
N ILE A 197 -7.43 4.81 17.95
CA ILE A 197 -8.59 4.63 17.08
C ILE A 197 -9.85 4.81 17.93
N THR A 198 -10.70 5.71 17.48
CA THR A 198 -12.02 5.97 18.04
C THR A 198 -13.10 5.20 17.28
N LEU A 199 -14.12 4.82 18.02
CA LEU A 199 -15.29 4.14 17.51
C LEU A 199 -16.27 5.17 16.93
N PRO A 200 -16.98 4.87 15.83
CA PRO A 200 -18.09 5.70 15.38
C PRO A 200 -19.19 5.81 16.44
N GLU A 201 -19.89 6.94 16.48
CA GLU A 201 -20.98 7.18 17.43
C GLU A 201 -22.07 6.11 17.31
N GLY A 202 -22.58 5.63 18.46
CA GLY A 202 -23.64 4.61 18.51
C GLY A 202 -23.20 3.16 18.30
N HIS A 203 -21.90 2.88 18.10
CA HIS A 203 -21.39 1.52 17.96
C HIS A 203 -20.72 0.99 19.24
N THR A 204 -20.58 -0.34 19.33
CA THR A 204 -19.54 -1.09 20.10
C THR A 204 -18.47 -1.63 19.14
N TRP A 205 -17.29 -2.02 19.63
CA TRP A 205 -16.27 -2.63 18.75
C TRP A 205 -16.77 -3.92 18.12
N GLU A 206 -17.58 -4.72 18.82
CA GLU A 206 -18.27 -5.88 18.28
C GLU A 206 -19.19 -5.49 17.11
N SER A 207 -20.11 -4.55 17.33
CA SER A 207 -21.08 -4.14 16.29
C SER A 207 -20.38 -3.56 15.06
N TYR A 208 -19.31 -2.78 15.28
CA TYR A 208 -18.53 -2.18 14.20
C TYR A 208 -17.69 -3.22 13.46
N THR A 209 -17.11 -4.19 14.18
CA THR A 209 -16.42 -5.34 13.56
C THR A 209 -17.36 -6.12 12.64
N ARG A 210 -18.59 -6.39 13.10
CA ARG A 210 -19.62 -7.09 12.30
C ARG A 210 -19.98 -6.30 11.05
N PHE A 211 -20.25 -5.00 11.21
CA PHE A 211 -20.48 -4.09 10.10
C PHE A 211 -19.34 -4.15 9.07
N LEU A 212 -18.09 -4.01 9.52
CA LEU A 212 -16.92 -4.07 8.63
C LEU A 212 -16.82 -5.42 7.94
N LEU A 213 -17.03 -6.54 8.64
CA LEU A 213 -17.02 -7.87 8.03
C LEU A 213 -18.09 -8.01 6.94
N ASP A 214 -19.26 -7.42 7.11
CA ASP A 214 -20.34 -7.47 6.13
C ASP A 214 -20.04 -6.68 4.85
N THR A 215 -19.16 -5.66 4.94
CA THR A 215 -18.69 -4.92 3.77
C THR A 215 -17.62 -5.65 2.95
N LEU A 216 -17.03 -6.74 3.49
CA LEU A 216 -15.91 -7.45 2.87
C LEU A 216 -16.33 -8.57 1.91
N PRO A 217 -15.44 -8.98 0.97
CA PRO A 217 -15.66 -10.16 0.14
C PRO A 217 -15.89 -11.40 0.97
N VAL A 218 -16.80 -12.27 0.51
CA VAL A 218 -17.13 -13.54 1.17
C VAL A 218 -15.87 -14.32 1.55
N LYS A 219 -14.91 -14.47 0.64
CA LYS A 219 -13.65 -15.20 0.90
C LYS A 219 -12.80 -14.54 1.98
N LEU A 220 -12.71 -13.21 1.99
CA LEU A 220 -11.88 -12.47 2.94
C LEU A 220 -12.54 -12.40 4.32
N ARG A 221 -13.84 -12.10 4.35
CA ARG A 221 -14.70 -12.17 5.55
C ARG A 221 -14.54 -13.53 6.23
N ASN A 222 -14.70 -14.61 5.47
CA ASN A 222 -14.61 -15.97 6.01
C ASN A 222 -13.21 -16.27 6.60
N ASN A 223 -12.14 -15.72 6.02
CA ASN A 223 -10.79 -15.88 6.56
C ASN A 223 -10.61 -15.14 7.90
N TYR A 224 -11.07 -13.88 8.00
CA TYR A 224 -11.06 -13.13 9.26
C TYR A 224 -11.90 -13.85 10.33
N VAL A 225 -13.14 -14.22 10.01
CA VAL A 225 -14.04 -14.93 10.93
C VAL A 225 -13.41 -16.23 11.41
N LYS A 226 -12.82 -17.02 10.51
CA LYS A 226 -12.15 -18.28 10.87
C LYS A 226 -11.00 -18.03 11.86
N LYS A 227 -10.13 -17.05 11.60
CA LYS A 227 -9.04 -16.67 12.50
C LYS A 227 -9.56 -16.16 13.84
N PHE A 228 -10.61 -15.34 13.84
CA PHE A 228 -11.18 -14.84 15.08
C PHE A 228 -11.73 -15.96 15.95
N ASN A 229 -12.57 -16.82 15.37
CA ASN A 229 -13.15 -17.96 16.08
C ASN A 229 -12.07 -18.90 16.61
N THR A 230 -10.96 -19.04 15.88
CA THR A 230 -9.79 -19.80 16.34
C THR A 230 -9.14 -19.13 17.57
N SER A 231 -8.99 -17.80 17.56
CA SER A 231 -8.46 -17.03 18.70
C SER A 231 -9.38 -17.14 19.92
N ILE A 232 -10.69 -16.93 19.73
CA ILE A 232 -11.72 -17.06 20.78
C ILE A 232 -11.65 -18.46 21.40
N LYS A 233 -11.69 -19.51 20.57
CA LYS A 233 -11.61 -20.90 21.04
C LYS A 233 -10.31 -21.18 21.80
N PHE A 234 -9.18 -20.67 21.31
CA PHE A 234 -7.90 -20.82 21.98
C PHE A 234 -7.91 -20.21 23.39
N TRP A 235 -8.44 -18.99 23.54
CA TRP A 235 -8.49 -18.28 24.82
C TRP A 235 -9.56 -18.80 25.80
N HIS A 236 -10.54 -19.58 25.34
CA HIS A 236 -11.48 -20.26 26.23
C HIS A 236 -11.02 -21.67 26.65
N GLU A 237 -10.36 -22.42 25.76
CA GLU A 237 -10.06 -23.83 26.02
C GLU A 237 -8.62 -24.08 26.47
N LYS A 238 -7.64 -23.40 25.84
CA LYS A 238 -6.22 -23.65 26.05
C LYS A 238 -5.57 -22.56 26.90
N GLY A 239 -5.80 -21.31 26.51
CA GLY A 239 -5.28 -20.12 27.18
C GLY A 239 -3.89 -19.72 26.72
N GLY A 240 -3.64 -18.40 26.72
CA GLY A 240 -2.32 -17.81 26.46
C GLY A 240 -1.47 -17.76 27.73
N GLY A 241 -0.15 -17.89 27.59
CA GLY A 241 0.78 -17.72 28.70
C GLY A 241 0.95 -16.24 29.04
N LEU A 242 0.53 -15.84 30.24
CA LEU A 242 0.59 -14.45 30.72
C LEU A 242 1.54 -14.32 31.91
N GLU A 243 2.15 -13.14 32.07
CA GLU A 243 2.95 -12.80 33.24
C GLU A 243 2.05 -12.54 34.45
N GLU A 244 2.55 -12.81 35.65
CA GLU A 244 1.78 -12.64 36.89
C GLU A 244 1.30 -11.20 37.10
N GLU A 245 2.07 -10.20 36.65
CA GLU A 245 1.64 -8.80 36.64
C GLU A 245 0.37 -8.60 35.80
N THR A 246 0.32 -9.22 34.62
CA THR A 246 -0.86 -9.14 33.72
C THR A 246 -2.07 -9.87 34.30
N ILE A 247 -1.83 -10.99 34.99
CA ILE A 247 -2.89 -11.77 35.61
C ILE A 247 -3.55 -10.95 36.73
N ARG A 248 -2.75 -10.29 37.56
CA ARG A 248 -3.26 -9.38 38.59
C ARG A 248 -4.01 -8.20 37.99
N GLU A 249 -3.46 -7.55 36.96
CA GLU A 249 -4.12 -6.42 36.29
C GLU A 249 -5.49 -6.84 35.72
N LEU A 250 -5.60 -8.05 35.14
CA LEU A 250 -6.87 -8.61 34.66
C LEU A 250 -7.86 -8.87 35.80
N GLU A 251 -7.42 -9.43 36.92
CA GLU A 251 -8.29 -9.68 38.08
C GLU A 251 -8.77 -8.37 38.72
N GLU A 252 -7.90 -7.37 38.85
CA GLU A 252 -8.21 -6.04 39.39
C GLU A 252 -9.23 -5.28 38.54
N HIS A 253 -9.16 -5.41 37.22
CA HIS A 253 -10.14 -4.82 36.28
C HIS A 253 -11.40 -5.68 36.10
N GLY A 254 -11.54 -6.77 36.86
CA GLY A 254 -12.77 -7.56 36.96
C GLY A 254 -12.97 -8.62 35.88
N TYR A 255 -11.95 -8.91 35.06
CA TYR A 255 -12.04 -9.96 34.05
C TYR A 255 -12.16 -11.34 34.70
N LYS A 256 -13.16 -12.13 34.29
CA LYS A 256 -13.36 -13.50 34.79
C LYS A 256 -12.40 -14.47 34.09
N ILE A 257 -11.23 -14.67 34.70
CA ILE A 257 -10.17 -15.53 34.17
C ILE A 257 -9.90 -16.74 35.07
N LYS A 258 -9.36 -17.82 34.49
CA LYS A 258 -8.95 -19.02 35.22
C LYS A 258 -7.57 -19.49 34.77
N ARG A 259 -6.73 -19.89 35.72
CA ARG A 259 -5.44 -20.55 35.45
C ARG A 259 -5.67 -21.96 34.90
N ASN A 260 -5.02 -22.29 33.80
CA ASN A 260 -5.16 -23.55 33.07
C ASN A 260 -3.79 -24.24 32.87
N GLY A 261 -3.01 -24.35 33.95
CA GLY A 261 -1.67 -24.94 33.93
C GLY A 261 -0.59 -24.03 33.35
N VAL A 262 0.52 -24.63 32.90
CA VAL A 262 1.74 -23.93 32.47
C VAL A 262 1.86 -23.89 30.94
N SER A 263 2.34 -22.78 30.41
CA SER A 263 2.49 -22.56 28.97
C SER A 263 3.74 -23.25 28.44
N ASN A 264 3.56 -24.17 27.50
CA ASN A 264 4.65 -24.77 26.72
C ASN A 264 5.13 -23.88 25.57
N TYR A 265 4.52 -22.70 25.39
CA TYR A 265 4.82 -21.76 24.30
C TYR A 265 5.78 -20.63 24.72
N THR A 266 6.16 -20.59 26.00
CA THR A 266 7.01 -19.55 26.59
C THR A 266 8.20 -20.19 27.28
N LEU A 267 9.41 -19.67 27.05
CA LEU A 267 10.64 -20.16 27.69
C LEU A 267 10.56 -20.10 29.22
N ASP A 268 9.87 -19.09 29.76
CA ASP A 268 9.77 -18.84 31.20
C ASP A 268 8.59 -19.57 31.89
N LYS A 269 8.00 -20.60 31.26
CA LYS A 269 6.90 -21.41 31.86
C LYS A 269 5.77 -20.56 32.47
N LYS A 270 5.31 -19.55 31.73
CA LYS A 270 4.24 -18.64 32.18
C LYS A 270 2.92 -19.38 32.45
N SER A 271 2.12 -18.88 33.40
CA SER A 271 0.79 -19.40 33.70
C SER A 271 -0.13 -19.24 32.48
N ARG A 272 -0.80 -20.30 32.03
CA ARG A 272 -1.84 -20.22 30.98
C ARG A 272 -3.12 -19.70 31.58
N ILE A 273 -3.73 -18.72 30.92
CA ILE A 273 -5.00 -18.14 31.35
C ILE A 273 -6.08 -18.35 30.29
N ILE A 274 -7.24 -18.82 30.74
CA ILE A 274 -8.46 -18.87 29.94
C ILE A 274 -9.48 -17.83 30.42
N PHE A 275 -10.29 -17.33 29.50
CA PHE A 275 -11.43 -16.46 29.80
C PHE A 275 -12.68 -17.31 30.02
N MET A 276 -13.41 -17.06 31.10
CA MET A 276 -14.62 -17.80 31.46
C MET A 276 -15.88 -17.16 30.85
N GLU A 277 -15.81 -15.88 30.51
CA GLU A 277 -16.88 -15.10 29.88
C GLU A 277 -16.54 -14.81 28.41
N LYS A 278 -17.52 -14.29 27.67
CA LYS A 278 -17.31 -13.83 26.29
C LYS A 278 -16.10 -12.91 26.20
N ILE A 279 -15.38 -13.00 25.09
CA ILE A 279 -14.25 -12.10 24.85
C ILE A 279 -14.67 -10.63 24.97
N PRO A 280 -13.81 -9.79 25.57
CA PRO A 280 -14.16 -8.41 25.83
C PRO A 280 -14.24 -7.57 24.55
N ASP A 281 -15.00 -6.48 24.61
CA ASP A 281 -15.14 -5.54 23.48
C ASP A 281 -13.81 -4.82 23.18
N ASN A 282 -13.09 -4.42 24.23
CA ASN A 282 -11.73 -3.90 24.19
C ASN A 282 -10.96 -4.30 25.45
N THR A 283 -9.65 -4.07 25.47
CA THR A 283 -8.75 -4.38 26.61
C THR A 283 -7.75 -3.23 26.78
N ASP A 284 -8.21 -1.99 26.61
CA ASP A 284 -7.35 -0.79 26.62
C ASP A 284 -6.89 -0.40 28.04
N ASP A 285 -7.67 -0.83 29.03
CA ASP A 285 -7.43 -0.76 30.47
C ASP A 285 -6.23 -1.60 30.90
N ILE A 286 -5.95 -2.70 30.21
CA ILE A 286 -4.77 -3.54 30.46
C ILE A 286 -3.53 -2.96 29.79
N LYS A 287 -2.51 -2.62 30.58
CA LYS A 287 -1.27 -1.98 30.11
C LYS A 287 -0.08 -2.91 30.08
N SER A 288 -0.05 -3.93 30.94
CA SER A 288 1.06 -4.88 31.05
C SER A 288 1.21 -5.77 29.82
N CYS A 289 0.11 -6.05 29.11
CA CYS A 289 0.11 -6.98 27.98
C CYS A 289 -0.79 -6.49 26.85
N ARG A 290 -0.19 -6.42 25.64
CA ARG A 290 -0.94 -6.12 24.42
C ARG A 290 -1.62 -7.35 23.82
N ASP A 291 -1.30 -8.56 24.28
CA ASP A 291 -1.64 -9.83 23.62
C ASP A 291 -2.94 -10.51 24.08
N ILE A 292 -3.82 -9.76 24.75
CA ILE A 292 -5.15 -10.20 25.20
C ILE A 292 -6.20 -10.11 24.07
N PRO A 293 -7.08 -11.12 23.88
CA PRO A 293 -8.07 -11.11 22.81
C PRO A 293 -9.19 -10.09 23.06
N SER A 294 -9.65 -9.40 22.01
CA SER A 294 -10.82 -8.52 22.09
C SER A 294 -11.42 -8.26 20.71
N TRP A 295 -12.66 -7.78 20.67
CA TRP A 295 -13.31 -7.32 19.43
C TRP A 295 -12.54 -6.17 18.78
N LYS A 296 -12.06 -5.20 19.58
CA LYS A 296 -11.23 -4.09 19.11
C LYS A 296 -9.99 -4.57 18.34
N ARG A 297 -9.36 -5.68 18.72
CA ARG A 297 -8.22 -6.24 17.98
C ARG A 297 -8.60 -6.83 16.64
N MET A 298 -9.73 -7.51 16.54
CA MET A 298 -10.21 -7.99 15.25
C MET A 298 -10.60 -6.81 14.36
N CYS A 299 -11.33 -5.83 14.91
CA CYS A 299 -11.62 -4.57 14.24
C CYS A 299 -10.32 -3.94 13.71
N TYR A 300 -9.29 -3.84 14.56
CA TYR A 300 -7.99 -3.30 14.19
C TYR A 300 -7.34 -4.07 13.03
N CYS A 301 -7.40 -5.40 13.03
CA CYS A 301 -6.88 -6.21 11.92
C CYS A 301 -7.61 -5.95 10.60
N ILE A 302 -8.94 -5.78 10.63
CA ILE A 302 -9.73 -5.46 9.44
C ILE A 302 -9.37 -4.06 8.95
N LEU A 303 -9.39 -3.08 9.85
CA LEU A 303 -9.07 -1.68 9.57
C LEU A 303 -7.66 -1.49 9.00
N LYS A 304 -6.68 -2.30 9.43
CA LYS A 304 -5.30 -2.26 8.93
C LYS A 304 -5.06 -3.09 7.67
N ASN A 305 -6.08 -3.76 7.13
CA ASN A 305 -5.91 -4.77 6.08
C ASN A 305 -4.90 -5.87 6.47
N ASP A 306 -4.80 -6.20 7.76
CA ASP A 306 -3.95 -7.27 8.28
C ASP A 306 -4.63 -8.62 8.05
N HIS A 307 -4.55 -9.12 6.82
CA HIS A 307 -5.19 -10.37 6.38
C HIS A 307 -4.61 -11.63 7.06
N ILE A 308 -3.40 -11.50 7.64
CA ILE A 308 -2.77 -12.57 8.41
C ILE A 308 -3.26 -12.53 9.86
N CYS A 309 -3.74 -11.38 10.34
CA CYS A 309 -4.06 -11.10 11.73
C CYS A 309 -2.84 -11.20 12.65
N ARG A 310 -1.69 -10.71 12.19
CA ARG A 310 -0.45 -10.63 13.01
C ARG A 310 -0.67 -9.83 14.28
N SER A 311 -1.52 -8.80 14.20
CA SER A 311 -1.89 -7.97 15.34
C SER A 311 -2.72 -8.70 16.40
N MET A 312 -3.13 -9.96 16.14
CA MET A 312 -3.73 -10.89 17.10
C MET A 312 -2.83 -12.10 17.40
N GLY A 313 -1.54 -12.04 17.06
CA GLY A 313 -0.57 -13.11 17.31
C GLY A 313 -0.56 -14.24 16.27
N PHE A 314 -1.26 -14.11 15.15
CA PHE A 314 -1.23 -15.14 14.10
C PHE A 314 0.02 -15.03 13.21
N GLY A 315 0.72 -16.15 13.04
CA GLY A 315 1.79 -16.32 12.06
C GLY A 315 1.29 -16.80 10.69
N LEU A 316 2.20 -16.83 9.71
CA LEU A 316 1.97 -17.51 8.44
C LEU A 316 1.88 -19.02 8.68
N ASN A 317 0.86 -19.66 8.11
CA ASN A 317 0.80 -21.12 8.16
C ASN A 317 1.80 -21.74 7.15
N ARG A 318 2.18 -23.01 7.32
CA ARG A 318 3.16 -23.69 6.45
C ARG A 318 2.81 -23.65 4.96
N GLN A 319 1.52 -23.69 4.59
CA GLN A 319 1.08 -23.62 3.19
C GLN A 319 1.22 -22.19 2.62
N GLN A 320 0.88 -21.18 3.40
CA GLN A 320 1.06 -19.76 3.04
C GLN A 320 2.54 -19.42 2.92
N GLN A 321 3.37 -19.95 3.83
CA GLN A 321 4.83 -19.82 3.75
C GLN A 321 5.35 -20.47 2.46
N ARG A 322 4.95 -21.71 2.15
CA ARG A 322 5.31 -22.40 0.90
C ARG A 322 4.87 -21.64 -0.35
N ALA A 323 3.66 -21.04 -0.35
CA ALA A 323 3.19 -20.23 -1.46
C ALA A 323 4.03 -18.96 -1.64
N ILE A 324 4.37 -18.27 -0.54
CA ILE A 324 5.30 -17.13 -0.57
C ILE A 324 6.69 -17.56 -1.05
N ASP A 325 7.18 -18.72 -0.61
CA ASP A 325 8.48 -19.25 -1.02
C ASP A 325 8.50 -19.65 -2.51
N MET A 326 7.40 -20.23 -3.03
CA MET A 326 7.24 -20.49 -4.47
C MET A 326 7.22 -19.21 -5.29
N ILE A 327 6.49 -18.19 -4.82
CA ILE A 327 6.46 -16.88 -5.47
C ILE A 327 7.88 -16.29 -5.47
N LYS A 328 8.54 -16.23 -4.32
CA LYS A 328 9.93 -15.75 -4.21
C LYS A 328 10.89 -16.50 -5.13
N LYS A 329 10.80 -17.84 -5.19
CA LYS A 329 11.62 -18.65 -6.12
C LYS A 329 11.34 -18.32 -7.58
N ARG A 330 10.06 -18.13 -7.95
CA ARG A 330 9.67 -17.79 -9.33
C ARG A 330 10.17 -16.40 -9.73
N TYR A 331 10.19 -15.44 -8.82
CA TYR A 331 10.74 -14.10 -9.07
C TYR A 331 12.27 -14.08 -9.07
N LYS A 332 12.93 -14.85 -8.19
CA LYS A 332 14.39 -15.00 -8.20
C LYS A 332 14.89 -15.66 -9.50
N GLY A 333 14.19 -16.69 -9.97
CA GLY A 333 14.47 -17.32 -11.27
C GLY A 333 14.22 -16.40 -12.47
N LEU A 334 13.27 -15.45 -12.38
CA LEU A 334 13.07 -14.42 -13.41
C LEU A 334 14.18 -13.36 -13.40
N GLU A 335 14.79 -13.05 -12.26
CA GLU A 335 15.99 -12.20 -12.18
C GLU A 335 17.23 -12.90 -12.74
N GLU A 336 17.38 -14.20 -12.48
CA GLU A 336 18.49 -15.03 -12.99
C GLU A 336 18.36 -15.27 -14.51
N MET A 337 17.16 -15.57 -15.03
CA MET A 337 16.91 -15.73 -16.47
C MET A 337 17.04 -14.41 -17.27
N ASN A 338 16.78 -13.26 -16.64
CA ASN A 338 17.00 -11.95 -17.27
C ASN A 338 18.46 -11.47 -17.19
N GLY A 339 19.33 -12.21 -16.50
CA GLY A 339 20.77 -11.96 -16.44
C GLY A 339 21.58 -12.64 -17.55
N GLU A 340 20.98 -13.61 -18.27
CA GLU A 340 21.65 -14.43 -19.29
C GLU A 340 21.17 -14.19 -20.74
N ILE A 341 20.51 -13.06 -21.05
CA ILE A 341 20.11 -12.72 -22.45
C ILE A 341 20.63 -11.34 -22.88
#